data_AF-A0A1E8BAV1-F1
#
_entry.id   AF-A0A1E8BAV1-F1
#
_cell.length_a   1.000
_cell.length_b   1.000
_cell.length_c   1.000
_cell.angle_alpha   90.00
_cell.angle_beta   90.00
_cell.angle_gamma   90.00
#
_symmetry.space_group_name_H-M   'P 1'
#
loop_
_entity.id
_entity.type
_entity.pdbx_description
1 polymer ?
#
loop_
_entity_poly.entity_id
_entity_poly.type
_entity_poly.pdbx_seq_one_letter_code
_entity_poly.pdbx_strand_id
1 'polypeptide(L)'
;MDKEILKGSIDILLLSIIAKRDTYGYEIAQSLKDASEDLYSMGQGTLYPALKRLEKKEFLESYWNESENGMKRKFYTITDKGKKELQKKVNSWERVTSLIQACQKGVIYE
;
A
#
# COMPACT_ATOMS: atom_id res chain seq x y z
N MET A 1 12.82 -3.82 -9.39
CA MET A 1 12.76 -2.97 -8.18
C MET A 1 13.50 -3.65 -7.04
N ASP A 2 14.19 -2.88 -6.20
CA ASP A 2 14.85 -3.39 -4.99
C ASP A 2 13.81 -3.90 -3.97
N LYS A 3 14.03 -5.10 -3.41
CA LYS A 3 13.07 -5.77 -2.53
C LYS A 3 12.97 -5.12 -1.15
N GLU A 4 14.04 -4.51 -0.64
CA GLU A 4 14.04 -3.87 0.68
C GLU A 4 13.31 -2.52 0.62
N ILE A 5 13.50 -1.76 -0.46
CA ILE A 5 12.74 -0.53 -0.73
C ILE A 5 11.24 -0.85 -0.83
N LEU A 6 10.88 -1.93 -1.54
CA LEU A 6 9.49 -2.37 -1.65
C LEU A 6 8.92 -2.79 -0.29
N LYS A 7 9.65 -3.59 0.50
CA LYS A 7 9.22 -3.99 1.85
C LYS A 7 8.91 -2.77 2.73
N GLY A 8 9.73 -1.72 2.65
CA GLY A 8 9.53 -0.46 3.37
C GLY A 8 8.30 0.35 2.94
N SER A 9 7.78 0.11 1.73
CA SER A 9 6.66 0.85 1.14
C SER A 9 5.33 0.08 1.10
N ILE A 10 5.30 -1.22 1.44
CA ILE A 10 4.09 -2.06 1.39
C ILE A 10 2.90 -1.41 2.11
N ASP A 11 3.09 -0.89 3.33
CA ASP A 11 1.99 -0.27 4.08
C ASP A 11 1.41 0.94 3.34
N ILE A 12 2.27 1.77 2.71
CA ILE A 12 1.84 2.93 1.91
C ILE A 12 1.04 2.46 0.70
N LEU A 13 1.57 1.47 -0.03
CA LEU A 13 0.95 0.94 -1.24
C LEU A 13 -0.45 0.37 -0.96
N LEU A 14 -0.58 -0.48 0.06
CA LEU A 14 -1.85 -1.12 0.41
C LEU A 14 -2.87 -0.10 0.91
N LEU A 15 -2.49 0.79 1.82
CA LEU A 15 -3.39 1.84 2.31
C LEU A 15 -3.81 2.79 1.19
N SER A 16 -2.92 3.13 0.26
CA SER A 16 -3.24 4.01 -0.88
C SER A 16 -4.26 3.40 -1.84
N ILE A 17 -4.19 2.10 -2.07
CA ILE A 17 -5.16 1.40 -2.93
C ILE A 17 -6.52 1.34 -2.23
N ILE A 18 -6.56 0.90 -0.97
CA ILE A 18 -7.80 0.71 -0.22
C ILE A 18 -8.47 2.05 0.11
N ALA A 19 -7.70 3.15 0.20
CA ALA A 19 -8.26 4.48 0.40
C ALA A 19 -9.12 4.99 -0.77
N LYS A 20 -8.96 4.44 -1.98
CA LYS A 20 -9.75 4.85 -3.15
C LYS A 20 -11.13 4.23 -3.16
N ARG A 21 -11.24 2.97 -2.72
CA ARG A 21 -12.49 2.21 -2.62
C ARG A 21 -12.26 0.92 -1.83
N ASP A 22 -13.35 0.41 -1.27
CA ASP A 22 -13.37 -0.93 -0.71
C ASP A 22 -13.02 -1.97 -1.79
N THR A 23 -12.17 -2.93 -1.42
CA THR A 23 -11.62 -3.92 -2.36
C THR A 23 -11.18 -5.19 -1.63
N TYR A 24 -10.78 -6.23 -2.35
CA TYR A 24 -10.36 -7.52 -1.80
C TYR A 24 -9.00 -7.94 -2.35
N GLY A 25 -8.39 -8.96 -1.73
CA GLY A 25 -6.99 -9.32 -1.94
C GLY A 25 -6.56 -9.44 -3.42
N TYR A 26 -7.36 -10.10 -4.26
CA TYR A 26 -7.04 -10.23 -5.68
C TYR A 26 -7.04 -8.88 -6.42
N GLU A 27 -8.04 -8.02 -6.21
CA GLU A 27 -8.06 -6.68 -6.83
C GLU A 27 -6.93 -5.79 -6.34
N ILE A 28 -6.52 -5.92 -5.08
CA ILE A 28 -5.36 -5.20 -4.53
C ILE A 28 -4.09 -5.63 -5.27
N ALA A 29 -3.87 -6.94 -5.41
CA ALA A 29 -2.70 -7.48 -6.12
C ALA A 29 -2.69 -7.05 -7.59
N GLN A 30 -3.86 -7.08 -8.25
CA GLN A 30 -4.01 -6.65 -9.64
C GLN A 30 -3.74 -5.14 -9.79
N SER A 31 -4.29 -4.31 -8.89
CA SER A 31 -4.06 -2.86 -8.90
C SER A 31 -2.58 -2.50 -8.73
N LEU A 32 -1.83 -3.25 -7.91
CA LEU A 32 -0.38 -3.07 -7.76
C LEU A 32 0.38 -3.44 -9.03
N LYS A 33 -0.02 -4.54 -9.67
CA LYS A 33 0.56 -5.01 -10.92
C LYS A 33 0.35 -4.00 -12.03
N ASP A 34 -0.87 -3.53 -12.20
CA ASP A 34 -1.23 -2.53 -13.21
C ASP A 34 -0.50 -1.20 -12.97
N ALA A 35 -0.48 -0.72 -11.71
CA ALA A 35 0.23 0.51 -11.35
C ALA A 35 1.75 0.44 -11.53
N SER A 36 2.31 -0.77 -11.64
CA SER A 36 3.73 -1.00 -11.88
C SER A 36 4.07 -1.28 -13.34
N GLU A 37 3.11 -1.18 -14.26
CA GLU A 37 3.28 -1.58 -15.67
C GLU A 37 3.80 -3.02 -15.78
N ASP A 38 3.18 -3.94 -15.03
CA ASP A 38 3.57 -5.36 -14.92
C ASP A 38 4.94 -5.66 -14.30
N LEU A 39 5.69 -4.65 -13.83
CA LEU A 39 7.03 -4.81 -13.26
C LEU A 39 7.05 -5.34 -11.83
N TYR A 40 5.92 -5.33 -11.13
CA TYR A 40 5.79 -5.79 -9.76
C TYR A 40 4.51 -6.60 -9.55
N SER A 41 4.65 -7.79 -8.96
CA SER A 41 3.53 -8.61 -8.53
C SER A 41 3.71 -8.99 -7.06
N MET A 42 2.70 -8.68 -6.24
CA MET A 42 2.71 -9.02 -4.82
C MET A 42 2.15 -10.44 -4.63
N GLY A 43 3.00 -11.35 -4.15
CA GLY A 43 2.58 -12.71 -3.81
C GLY A 43 1.66 -12.76 -2.59
N GLN A 44 0.81 -13.79 -2.52
CA GLN A 44 -0.14 -14.00 -1.42
C GLN A 44 0.55 -14.08 -0.05
N GLY A 45 1.75 -14.66 0.01
CA GLY A 45 2.57 -14.76 1.23
C GLY A 45 3.10 -13.41 1.74
N THR A 46 2.98 -12.34 0.94
CA THR A 46 3.30 -10.96 1.35
C THR A 46 2.04 -10.16 1.61
N LEU A 47 1.04 -10.29 0.71
CA LEU A 47 -0.20 -9.52 0.76
C LEU A 47 -1.00 -9.79 2.03
N TYR A 48 -1.39 -11.05 2.29
CA TYR A 48 -2.29 -11.35 3.39
C TYR A 48 -1.68 -11.11 4.78
N PRO A 49 -0.40 -11.43 5.04
CA PRO A 49 0.23 -11.03 6.30
C PRO A 49 0.29 -9.52 6.49
N ALA A 50 0.47 -8.74 5.41
CA ALA A 50 0.45 -7.28 5.47
C ALA A 50 -0.96 -6.74 5.77
N LEU A 51 -2.00 -7.25 5.08
CA LEU A 51 -3.39 -6.88 5.36
C LEU A 51 -3.78 -7.21 6.81
N LYS A 52 -3.45 -8.41 7.29
CA LYS A 52 -3.70 -8.81 8.69
C LYS A 52 -2.99 -7.90 9.70
N ARG A 53 -1.76 -7.47 9.39
CA ARG A 53 -1.02 -6.51 10.22
C ARG A 53 -1.72 -5.14 10.25
N LEU A 54 -2.20 -4.66 9.11
CA LEU A 54 -2.91 -3.38 9.02
C LEU A 54 -4.27 -3.42 9.74
N GLU A 55 -5.01 -4.53 9.64
CA GLU A 55 -6.22 -4.79 10.43
C GLU A 55 -5.93 -4.79 11.93
N LYS A 56 -4.87 -5.50 12.39
CA LYS A 56 -4.48 -5.52 13.81
C LYS A 56 -4.12 -4.13 14.35
N LYS A 57 -3.63 -3.24 13.49
CA LYS A 57 -3.35 -1.83 13.84
C LYS A 57 -4.60 -0.94 13.78
N GLU A 58 -5.75 -1.50 13.39
CA GLU A 58 -7.02 -0.79 13.17
C GLU A 58 -6.91 0.26 12.07
N PHE A 59 -5.99 0.07 11.11
CA PHE A 59 -5.89 0.93 9.93
C PHE A 59 -6.84 0.48 8.83
N LEU A 60 -7.22 -0.79 8.86
CA LEU A 60 -8.22 -1.39 7.98
C LEU A 60 -9.27 -2.10 8.82
N GLU A 61 -10.48 -2.12 8.29
CA GLU A 61 -11.54 -3.04 8.70
C GLU A 61 -11.82 -4.01 7.56
N SER A 62 -12.45 -5.14 7.88
CA SER A 62 -12.85 -6.11 6.88
C SER A 62 -14.25 -6.65 7.10
N TYR A 63 -14.85 -7.05 5.99
CA TYR A 63 -16.19 -7.61 5.97
C TYR A 63 -16.30 -8.61 4.81
N TRP A 64 -17.24 -9.53 4.91
CA TRP A 64 -17.54 -10.46 3.83
C TRP A 64 -18.62 -9.86 2.93
N ASN A 65 -18.37 -9.83 1.63
CA ASN A 65 -19.35 -9.38 0.65
C ASN A 65 -19.28 -10.26 -0.61
N GLU A 66 -20.35 -10.25 -1.38
CA GLU A 66 -20.38 -10.90 -2.69
C GLU A 66 -19.64 -10.03 -3.70
N SER A 67 -18.74 -10.67 -4.45
CA SER A 67 -18.11 -10.04 -5.62
C SER A 67 -19.03 -10.12 -6.84
N GLU A 68 -18.69 -9.41 -7.91
CA GLU A 68 -19.49 -9.33 -9.15
C GLU A 68 -19.87 -10.70 -9.74
N ASN A 69 -19.11 -11.76 -9.44
CA ASN A 69 -19.40 -13.12 -9.90
C ASN A 69 -20.13 -14.00 -8.87
N GLY A 70 -20.73 -13.40 -7.83
CA GLY A 70 -21.48 -14.10 -6.78
C GLY A 70 -20.61 -14.86 -5.76
N MET A 71 -19.28 -14.83 -5.90
CA MET A 71 -18.40 -15.48 -4.93
C MET A 71 -18.19 -14.57 -3.71
N LYS A 72 -18.35 -15.11 -2.50
CA LYS A 72 -18.03 -14.39 -1.26
C LYS A 72 -16.53 -14.12 -1.16
N ARG A 73 -16.16 -12.86 -1.01
CA ARG A 73 -14.78 -12.40 -0.79
C ARG A 73 -14.69 -11.58 0.49
N LYS A 74 -13.51 -11.61 1.11
CA LYS A 74 -13.18 -10.73 2.23
C LYS A 74 -12.75 -9.37 1.66
N PHE A 75 -13.58 -8.36 1.85
CA PHE A 75 -13.30 -6.98 1.48
C PHE A 75 -12.60 -6.26 2.63
N TYR A 76 -11.86 -5.22 2.28
CA TYR A 76 -11.13 -4.34 3.17
C TYR A 76 -11.55 -2.91 2.90
N THR A 77 -11.77 -2.16 3.97
CA THR A 77 -12.04 -0.72 3.95
C THR A 77 -11.04 0.00 4.85
N ILE A 78 -10.70 1.24 4.49
CA ILE A 78 -9.77 2.04 5.28
C ILE A 78 -10.51 2.76 6.42
N THR A 79 -9.97 2.70 7.63
CA THR A 79 -10.51 3.44 8.77
C THR A 79 -10.00 4.88 8.76
N ASP A 80 -10.59 5.77 9.56
CA ASP A 80 -10.05 7.13 9.73
C ASP A 80 -8.66 7.14 10.37
N LYS A 81 -8.37 6.17 11.23
CA LYS A 81 -7.01 5.94 11.76
C LYS A 81 -6.05 5.54 10.64
N GLY A 82 -6.49 4.67 9.72
CA GLY A 82 -5.75 4.27 8.54
C GLY A 82 -5.45 5.44 7.59
N LYS A 83 -6.43 6.31 7.34
CA LYS A 83 -6.25 7.53 6.52
C LYS A 83 -5.19 8.46 7.13
N LYS A 84 -5.24 8.68 8.44
CA LYS A 84 -4.24 9.49 9.16
C LYS A 84 -2.84 8.88 9.07
N GLU A 85 -2.73 7.57 9.26
CA GLU A 85 -1.44 6.89 9.13
C GLU A 85 -0.92 6.94 7.68
N LEU A 86 -1.79 6.74 6.68
CA LEU A 86 -1.42 6.87 5.27
C LEU A 86 -0.80 8.24 4.99
N GLN A 87 -1.47 9.33 5.39
CA GLN A 87 -0.95 10.69 5.21
C GLN A 87 0.41 10.86 5.89
N LYS A 88 0.56 10.39 7.13
CA LYS A 88 1.83 10.46 7.87
C LYS A 88 2.96 9.73 7.14
N LYS A 89 2.69 8.51 6.63
CA LYS A 89 3.68 7.70 5.91
C LYS A 89 4.06 8.31 4.57
N VAL A 90 3.09 8.80 3.80
CA VAL A 90 3.33 9.51 2.53
C VAL A 90 4.22 10.73 2.77
N ASN A 91 3.87 11.58 3.74
CA ASN A 91 4.69 12.76 4.08
C ASN A 91 6.13 12.37 4.49
N SER A 92 6.29 11.26 5.21
CA SER A 92 7.62 10.77 5.60
C SER A 92 8.42 10.28 4.39
N TRP A 93 7.76 9.57 3.48
CA TRP A 93 8.37 9.07 2.24
C TRP A 93 8.78 10.21 1.30
N GLU A 94 7.94 11.22 1.15
CA GLU A 94 8.25 12.43 0.37
C GLU A 94 9.46 13.17 0.91
N ARG A 95 9.61 13.28 2.24
CA ARG A 95 10.81 13.88 2.85
C ARG A 95 12.09 13.11 2.54
N VAL A 96 12.04 11.77 2.67
CA VAL A 96 13.19 10.91 2.37
C VAL A 96 13.57 11.00 0.90
N THR A 97 12.60 10.89 0.00
CA THR A 97 12.84 10.97 -1.45
C THR A 97 13.35 12.34 -1.86
N SER A 98 12.83 13.43 -1.26
CA SER A 98 13.34 14.79 -1.49
C SER A 98 14.79 14.93 -1.04
N LEU A 99 15.16 14.39 0.13
CA LEU A 99 16.54 14.41 0.62
C LEU A 99 17.48 13.62 -0.32
N ILE A 100 17.08 12.42 -0.74
CA ILE A 100 17.86 11.61 -1.69
C ILE A 100 18.08 12.37 -3.00
N GLN A 101 17.04 12.98 -3.56
CA GLN A 101 17.12 13.77 -4.78
C GLN A 101 18.03 15.00 -4.61
N ALA A 102 17.96 15.69 -3.46
CA ALA A 102 18.82 16.83 -3.16
C ALA A 102 20.30 16.41 -3.10
N CYS A 103 20.61 15.30 -2.41
CA CYS A 103 21.98 14.77 -2.35
C CYS A 103 22.49 14.29 -3.73
N GLN A 104 21.63 13.66 -4.54
CA GLN A 104 22.00 13.20 -5.90
C GLN A 104 22.30 14.37 -6.85
N LYS A 105 21.57 15.49 -6.72
CA LYS A 105 21.77 16.69 -7.54
C LYS A 105 23.00 17.51 -7.11
N GLY A 106 23.68 17.09 -6.04
CA GLY A 106 24.81 17.79 -5.44
C GLY A 106 24.31 18.93 -4.56
N VAL A 107 24.49 18.79 -3.25
CA VAL A 107 24.60 19.97 -2.39
C VAL A 107 26.00 20.51 -2.68
N ILE A 108 26.09 21.39 -3.69
CA ILE A 108 27.32 22.15 -3.94
C ILE A 108 27.46 23.07 -2.73
N TYR A 109 28.34 22.69 -1.81
CA TYR A 109 28.88 23.65 -0.86
C TYR A 109 29.73 24.62 -1.67
N GLU A 110 29.26 25.86 -1.81
CA GLU A 110 30.14 27.00 -2.12
C GLU A 110 30.99 27.35 -0.90
#